data_AF-A0A140NQL7-F1
#
_entry.id   AF-A0A140NQL7-F1
#
_cell.length_a   1.000
_cell.length_b   1.000
_cell.length_c   1.000
_cell.angle_alpha   90.00
_cell.angle_beta   90.00
_cell.angle_gamma   90.00
#
_symmetry.space_group_name_H-M   'P 1'
#
loop_
_entity.id
_entity.type
_entity.pdbx_description
1 polymer ?
#
loop_
_entity_poly.entity_id
_entity_poly.type
_entity_poly.pdbx_seq_one_letter_code
_entity_poly.pdbx_strand_id
1 'polypeptide(L)' 'MAVDGTLWRIPDPRYGYLMLHGLLRGEGRVQNRKRTYRLYIEEGLQVRTKKRKKLTQSKQPMEVPTAPN' A
#
# COMPACT_ATOMS: atom_id res chain seq x y z
N MET A 1 14.24 17.24 -28.17
CA MET A 1 15.32 17.56 -27.22
C MET A 1 14.70 17.52 -25.83
N ALA A 2 15.20 16.65 -24.97
CA ALA A 2 14.59 16.27 -23.69
C ALA A 2 15.11 17.11 -22.53
N VAL A 3 14.24 17.38 -21.54
CA VAL A 3 14.40 17.60 -20.07
C VAL A 3 13.18 18.47 -19.67
N ASP A 4 12.10 18.05 -19.03
CA ASP A 4 11.90 17.00 -18.06
C ASP A 4 10.44 16.52 -18.16
N GLY A 5 10.28 15.25 -18.55
CA GLY A 5 9.01 14.55 -18.48
C GLY A 5 8.62 14.24 -17.03
N THR A 6 8.60 15.23 -16.15
CA THR A 6 7.95 15.10 -14.85
C THR A 6 6.45 15.23 -15.08
N LEU A 7 5.85 14.10 -15.48
CA LEU A 7 4.49 13.78 -15.11
C LEU A 7 4.30 14.28 -13.68
N TRP A 8 3.37 15.21 -13.45
CA TRP A 8 2.73 15.40 -12.14
C TRP A 8 1.91 14.15 -11.83
N ARG A 9 2.60 13.01 -11.80
CA ARG A 9 2.07 11.68 -11.58
C ARG A 9 1.50 11.77 -10.19
N ILE A 10 0.17 11.88 -10.15
CA ILE A 10 -0.63 11.66 -8.97
C ILE A 10 0.09 10.56 -8.19
N PRO A 11 0.53 10.84 -6.95
CA PRO A 11 1.38 9.95 -6.18
C PRO A 11 0.82 8.54 -6.29
N ASP A 12 1.69 7.59 -6.68
CA ASP A 12 1.28 6.25 -7.07
C ASP A 12 0.20 5.73 -6.09
N PRO A 13 -0.97 5.25 -6.55
CA PRO A 13 -2.05 4.78 -5.69
C PRO A 13 -1.63 3.70 -4.68
N ARG A 14 -0.43 3.14 -4.82
CA ARG A 14 0.21 2.23 -3.86
C ARG A 14 0.69 2.92 -2.58
N TYR A 15 0.87 4.24 -2.60
CA TYR A 15 1.28 5.01 -1.43
C TYR A 15 0.09 5.24 -0.50
N GLY A 16 0.20 4.74 0.73
CA GLY A 16 -0.76 5.07 1.79
C GLY A 16 -0.71 6.56 2.14
N TYR A 17 -1.78 7.05 2.78
CA TYR A 17 -1.94 8.48 3.10
C TYR A 17 -0.74 9.10 3.86
N LEU A 18 -0.02 8.31 4.66
CA LEU A 18 1.14 8.77 5.42
C LEU A 18 2.32 9.13 4.52
N MET A 19 2.62 8.27 3.54
CA MET A 19 3.70 8.51 2.59
C MET A 19 3.36 9.71 1.69
N LEU A 20 2.11 9.76 1.23
CA LEU A 20 1.56 10.88 0.48
C LEU A 20 1.73 12.21 1.23
N HIS A 21 1.35 12.24 2.50
CA HIS A 21 1.50 13.44 3.33
C HIS A 21 2.97 13.82 3.53
N GLY A 22 3.88 12.85 3.69
CA GLY A 22 5.31 13.12 3.80
C GLY A 22 5.87 13.80 2.56
N LEU A 23 5.54 13.28 1.38
CA LEU A 23 5.95 13.84 0.09
C LEU A 23 5.40 15.27 -0.09
N LEU A 24 4.09 15.46 0.13
CA LEU A 24 3.44 16.76 -0.01
C LEU A 24 3.93 17.80 1.01
N ARG A 25 4.35 17.35 2.20
CA ARG A 25 4.96 18.21 3.21
C ARG A 25 6.38 18.63 2.81
N GLY A 26 7.18 17.71 2.25
CA GLY A 26 8.52 18.01 1.73
C GLY A 26 8.50 19.03 0.58
N GLU A 27 7.46 18.99 -0.25
CA GLU A 27 7.23 19.97 -1.32
C GLU A 27 6.56 21.27 -0.84
N GLY A 28 6.23 21.39 0.45
CA GLY A 28 5.55 22.56 1.02
C GLY A 28 4.08 22.73 0.60
N ARG A 29 3.50 21.77 -0.12
CA ARG A 29 2.12 21.83 -0.64
C ARG A 29 1.06 21.60 0.42
N VAL A 30 1.39 20.87 1.48
CA VAL A 30 0.44 20.61 2.58
C VAL A 30 1.09 20.71 3.95
N GLN A 31 0.49 21.55 4.80
CA GLN A 31 0.85 21.69 6.22
C GLN A 31 0.00 20.77 7.13
N ASN A 32 -1.30 20.62 6.80
CA ASN A 32 -2.29 19.92 7.63
C ASN A 32 -2.60 18.51 7.11
N ARG A 33 -2.34 17.49 7.94
CA ARG A 33 -2.63 16.07 7.65
C ARG A 33 -4.09 15.82 7.25
N LYS A 34 -5.03 16.55 7.84
CA LYS A 34 -6.47 16.39 7.54
C LYS A 34 -6.79 16.71 6.09
N ARG A 35 -6.13 17.73 5.51
CA ARG A 35 -6.34 18.11 4.10
C ARG A 35 -5.87 17.00 3.17
N THR A 36 -4.70 16.41 3.44
CA THR A 36 -4.20 15.27 2.65
C THR A 36 -5.12 14.06 2.74
N TYR A 37 -5.67 13.78 3.93
CA TYR A 37 -6.62 12.67 4.11
C TYR A 37 -7.91 12.85 3.31
N ARG A 38 -8.45 14.08 3.23
CA ARG A 38 -9.64 14.37 2.42
C ARG A 38 -9.38 14.16 0.93
N LEU A 39 -8.29 14.73 0.42
CA LEU A 39 -7.87 14.54 -0.98
C LEU A 39 -7.61 13.06 -1.28
N TYR A 40 -7.00 12.32 -0.35
CA TYR A 40 -6.75 10.88 -0.50
C TYR A 40 -8.06 10.07 -0.68
N ILE A 41 -9.13 10.46 0.01
CA ILE A 41 -10.46 9.83 -0.14
C ILE A 41 -11.13 10.29 -1.43
N GLU A 42 -11.16 11.59 -1.69
CA GLU A 42 -11.83 12.20 -2.86
C GLU A 42 -11.24 11.68 -4.17
N GLU A 43 -9.91 11.54 -4.24
CA GLU A 43 -9.19 11.02 -5.41
C GLU A 43 -9.23 9.48 -5.51
N GLY A 44 -9.82 8.78 -4.54
CA GLY A 44 -9.92 7.32 -4.56
C GLY A 44 -8.56 6.60 -4.55
N LEU A 45 -7.53 7.23 -3.99
CA LEU A 45 -6.15 6.72 -3.91
C LEU A 45 -5.96 5.58 -2.91
N GLN A 46 -7.06 5.09 -2.35
CA GLN A 46 -7.03 4.04 -1.36
C GLN A 46 -6.52 2.73 -1.98
N VAL A 47 -5.42 2.22 -1.43
CA VAL A 47 -4.83 0.94 -1.86
C VAL A 47 -5.88 -0.15 -1.73
N ARG A 48 -6.43 -0.61 -2.86
CA ARG A 48 -7.39 -1.71 -2.88
C ARG A 48 -6.66 -3.00 -2.50
N THR A 49 -6.81 -3.42 -1.25
CA THR A 49 -6.32 -4.74 -0.83
C THR A 49 -7.21 -5.82 -1.43
N LYS A 50 -6.67 -6.63 -2.33
CA LYS A 50 -7.36 -7.85 -2.79
C LYS A 50 -7.60 -8.76 -1.58
N LYS A 51 -8.79 -9.35 -1.49
CA LYS A 51 -9.11 -10.35 -0.47
C LYS A 51 -8.07 -11.49 -0.58
N ARG A 52 -7.33 -11.74 0.50
CA ARG A 52 -6.34 -12.84 0.54
C ARG A 52 -7.07 -14.14 0.22
N LYS A 53 -6.63 -14.84 -0.83
CA LYS A 53 -7.09 -16.20 -1.11
C LYS A 53 -6.62 -17.10 0.03
N LYS A 54 -7.54 -17.84 0.66
CA LYS A 54 -7.17 -18.86 1.64
C LYS A 54 -6.57 -20.05 0.89
N LEU A 55 -5.44 -20.58 1.37
CA LEU A 55 -4.90 -21.85 0.90
C LEU A 55 -5.88 -22.96 1.30
N THR A 56 -6.54 -23.57 0.31
CA THR A 56 -7.31 -24.81 0.47
C THR A 56 -6.36 -25.99 0.29
N GLN A 57 -5.41 -26.17 1.20
CA GLN A 57 -4.64 -27.42 1.27
C GLN A 57 -5.41 -28.43 2.13
N SER A 58 -5.44 -29.69 1.69
CA SER A 58 -5.90 -30.78 2.55
C SER A 58 -4.95 -30.90 3.73
N LYS A 59 -5.50 -30.96 4.95
CA LYS A 59 -4.69 -31.21 6.14
C LYS A 59 -4.22 -32.66 6.07
N GLN A 60 -2.94 -32.89 5.80
CA GLN A 60 -2.34 -34.21 5.96
C GLN A 60 -2.15 -34.47 7.46
N PRO A 61 -2.55 -35.65 7.97
CA PRO A 61 -2.24 -36.02 9.35
C PRO A 61 -0.71 -36.09 9.52
N MET A 62 -0.22 -35.58 10.64
CA MET A 62 1.20 -35.62 10.97
C MET A 62 1.56 -37.05 11.36
N GLU A 63 2.61 -37.62 10.77
CA GLU A 63 3.09 -38.94 11.16
C GLU A 63 3.68 -38.88 12.57
N VAL A 64 3.20 -39.76 13.45
CA VAL A 64 3.71 -39.88 14.82
C VAL A 64 4.91 -40.83 14.79
N PRO A 65 6.09 -40.42 15.31
CA PRO A 65 7.26 -41.28 15.32
C PRO A 65 7.00 -42.55 16.15
N THR A 66 7.37 -43.70 15.57
CA THR A 66 7.02 -45.02 16.12
C THR A 66 8.07 -45.56 17.10
N ALA A 67 9.27 -44.97 17.16
CA ALA A 67 10.33 -45.40 18.05
C ALA A 67 11.15 -44.21 18.58
N PRO A 68 11.69 -44.28 19.81
CA PRO A 68 12.71 -43.35 20.30
C PRO A 68 14.05 -43.58 19.59
N ASN A 69 14.89 -42.54 19.60
CA ASN A 69 16.22 -42.52 18.98
C ASN A 69 17.13 -43.69 19.40
#